data_AF-A0A3P1XWS4-F1
#
_entry.id   AF-A0A3P1XWS4-F1
#
_cell.length_a   1.000
_cell.length_b   1.000
_cell.length_c   1.000
_cell.angle_alpha   90.00
_cell.angle_beta   90.00
_cell.angle_gamma   90.00
#
_symmetry.space_group_name_H-M   'P 1'
#
loop_
_entity.id
_entity.type
_entity.pdbx_description
1 polymer ?
#
loop_
_entity_poly.entity_id
_entity_poly.type
_entity_poly.pdbx_seq_one_letter_code
_entity_poly.pdbx_strand_id
1 'polypeptide(L)'
;MIEQDYILKILQEFFEAIAKVVRRSDGDDEAATAEMQARYDAIYEQFFRCPAHHFYEIEKEDLLDDLWAENSEQKAMAKTRMLSELLYRDALIKKDVSQRCDLLEKSLLLLEFLQQNSKTYSWDQENKMAYIRTLLEEYR
;
A
#
# COMPACT_ATOMS: atom_id res chain seq x y z
N MET A 1 -23.58 2.32 -13.13
CA MET A 1 -23.82 3.21 -11.97
C MET A 1 -23.54 2.51 -10.63
N ILE A 2 -23.81 1.21 -10.45
CA ILE A 2 -23.64 0.52 -9.15
C ILE A 2 -22.17 0.20 -8.80
N GLU A 3 -21.35 -0.23 -9.76
CA GLU A 3 -20.00 -0.73 -9.49
C GLU A 3 -19.02 0.37 -9.06
N GLN A 4 -19.09 1.55 -9.70
CA GLN A 4 -18.23 2.69 -9.36
C GLN A 4 -18.47 3.20 -7.94
N ASP A 5 -19.73 3.31 -7.53
CA ASP A 5 -20.11 3.73 -6.17
C ASP A 5 -19.64 2.71 -5.13
N TYR A 6 -19.71 1.41 -5.46
CA TYR A 6 -19.20 0.34 -4.61
C TYR A 6 -17.68 0.40 -4.44
N ILE A 7 -16.92 0.60 -5.52
CA ILE A 7 -15.46 0.74 -5.47
C ILE A 7 -15.06 1.97 -4.67
N LEU A 8 -15.75 3.10 -4.87
CA LEU A 8 -15.50 4.32 -4.11
C LEU A 8 -15.74 4.10 -2.61
N LYS A 9 -16.82 3.42 -2.25
CA LYS A 9 -17.11 3.04 -0.87
C LYS A 9 -16.03 2.16 -0.27
N ILE A 10 -15.57 1.13 -0.99
CA ILE A 10 -14.47 0.27 -0.52
C ILE A 10 -13.21 1.09 -0.26
N LEU A 11 -12.84 1.98 -1.19
CA LEU A 11 -11.68 2.84 -1.02
C LEU A 11 -11.81 3.74 0.21
N GLN A 12 -12.99 4.31 0.45
CA GLN A 12 -13.25 5.12 1.63
C GLN A 12 -13.10 4.30 2.92
N GLU A 13 -13.73 3.12 2.99
CA GLU A 13 -13.63 2.22 4.13
C GLU A 13 -12.18 1.78 4.39
N PHE A 14 -11.41 1.53 3.33
CA PHE A 14 -10.00 1.21 3.42
C PHE A 14 -9.17 2.35 4.01
N PHE A 15 -9.28 3.56 3.45
CA PHE A 15 -8.51 4.69 3.95
C PHE A 15 -8.91 5.09 5.36
N GLU A 16 -10.18 4.90 5.72
CA GLU A 16 -10.63 5.06 7.10
C GLU A 16 -10.01 4.01 8.03
N ALA A 17 -9.93 2.75 7.60
CA ALA A 17 -9.25 1.69 8.36
C ALA A 17 -7.77 2.02 8.58
N ILE A 18 -7.04 2.40 7.52
CA ILE A 18 -5.63 2.81 7.61
C ILE A 18 -5.47 4.01 8.55
N ALA A 19 -6.28 5.06 8.39
CA ALA A 19 -6.22 6.25 9.24
C ALA A 19 -6.45 5.93 10.72
N LYS A 20 -7.32 4.97 11.03
CA LYS A 20 -7.53 4.48 12.41
C LYS A 20 -6.31 3.74 12.97
N VAL A 21 -5.55 3.02 12.15
CA VAL A 21 -4.30 2.37 12.57
C VAL A 21 -3.24 3.42 12.89
N VAL A 22 -3.04 4.40 12.00
CA VAL A 22 -2.01 5.44 12.11
C VAL A 22 -2.25 6.37 13.30
N ARG A 23 -3.49 6.73 13.64
CA ARG A 23 -3.76 7.64 14.78
C ARG A 23 -3.48 7.04 16.15
N ARG A 24 -3.23 5.73 16.23
CA ARG A 24 -3.02 5.00 17.49
C ARG A 24 -1.54 4.72 17.77
N SER A 25 -0.63 5.16 16.90
CA SER A 25 0.79 4.83 16.92
C SER A 25 1.66 5.83 17.67
N ASP A 26 1.21 6.37 18.81
CA ASP A 26 2.02 7.22 19.67
C ASP A 26 2.71 6.33 20.73
N GLY A 27 3.76 5.60 20.32
CA GLY A 27 4.53 4.75 21.23
C GLY A 27 5.66 4.02 20.52
N ASP A 28 6.90 4.33 20.92
CA ASP A 28 8.16 3.76 20.39
C ASP A 28 8.45 2.38 21.03
N ASP A 29 7.44 1.50 21.04
CA ASP A 29 7.50 0.18 21.69
C ASP A 29 7.35 -0.94 20.66
N GLU A 30 8.14 -2.01 20.81
CA GLU A 30 8.08 -3.21 19.95
C GLU A 30 6.68 -3.84 19.97
N ALA A 31 5.97 -3.73 21.11
CA ALA A 31 4.57 -4.11 21.22
C ALA A 31 3.64 -3.27 20.32
N ALA A 32 3.89 -1.97 20.18
CA ALA A 32 3.11 -1.10 19.32
C ALA A 32 3.36 -1.41 17.83
N THR A 33 4.61 -1.69 17.44
CA THR A 33 4.93 -2.14 16.08
C THR A 33 4.25 -3.46 15.75
N ALA A 34 4.29 -4.44 16.67
CA ALA A 34 3.60 -5.72 16.48
C ALA A 34 2.07 -5.55 16.37
N GLU A 35 1.49 -4.65 17.17
CA GLU A 35 0.07 -4.32 17.07
C GLU A 35 -0.28 -3.66 15.73
N MET A 36 0.56 -2.75 15.23
CA MET A 36 0.39 -2.14 13.91
C MET A 36 0.46 -3.18 12.81
N GLN A 37 1.44 -4.08 12.85
CA GLN A 37 1.56 -5.17 11.88
C GLN A 37 0.28 -6.01 11.85
N ALA A 38 -0.19 -6.48 13.01
CA ALA A 38 -1.41 -7.29 13.07
C ALA A 38 -2.64 -6.56 12.51
N ARG A 39 -2.73 -5.24 12.69
CA ARG A 39 -3.80 -4.42 12.11
C ARG A 39 -3.67 -4.26 10.60
N TYR A 40 -2.46 -4.08 10.07
CA TYR A 40 -2.24 -4.06 8.62
C TYR A 40 -2.54 -5.42 8.00
N ASP A 41 -2.11 -6.53 8.62
CA ASP A 41 -2.41 -7.89 8.18
C ASP A 41 -3.93 -8.12 8.07
N ALA A 42 -4.70 -7.63 9.05
CA ALA A 42 -6.16 -7.70 8.99
C ALA A 42 -6.76 -6.94 7.79
N ILE A 43 -6.15 -5.81 7.39
CA ILE A 43 -6.58 -5.04 6.22
C ILE A 43 -6.23 -5.79 4.92
N TYR A 44 -5.07 -6.44 4.82
CA TYR A 44 -4.74 -7.31 3.69
C TYR A 44 -5.80 -8.40 3.49
N GLU A 45 -6.12 -9.14 4.56
CA GLU A 45 -7.12 -10.21 4.52
C GLU A 45 -8.53 -9.70 4.19
N GLN A 46 -8.90 -8.52 4.67
CA GLN A 46 -10.21 -7.93 4.43
C GLN A 46 -10.41 -7.55 2.96
N PHE A 47 -9.41 -6.91 2.35
CA PHE A 47 -9.58 -6.23 1.06
C PHE A 47 -8.94 -6.97 -0.13
N PHE A 48 -7.90 -7.76 0.12
CA PHE A 48 -7.22 -8.55 -0.90
C PHE A 48 -7.61 -10.02 -0.86
N ARG A 49 -8.15 -10.51 0.27
CA ARG A 49 -8.40 -11.93 0.54
C ARG A 49 -7.13 -12.78 0.46
N CYS A 50 -5.99 -12.14 0.70
CA CYS A 50 -4.67 -12.73 0.72
C CYS A 50 -3.87 -12.12 1.89
N PRO A 51 -2.95 -12.89 2.51
CA PRO A 51 -2.08 -12.38 3.55
C PRO A 51 -1.03 -11.41 2.98
N ALA A 52 -0.52 -10.52 3.82
CA ALA A 52 0.54 -9.56 3.45
C ALA A 52 1.76 -10.24 2.81
N HIS A 53 2.14 -11.41 3.34
CA HIS A 53 3.29 -12.20 2.88
C HIS A 53 3.26 -12.51 1.38
N HIS A 54 2.07 -12.74 0.81
CA HIS A 54 1.91 -12.95 -0.64
C HIS A 54 2.54 -11.82 -1.45
N PHE A 55 2.25 -10.58 -1.08
CA PHE A 55 2.78 -9.39 -1.76
C PHE A 55 4.25 -9.11 -1.44
N TYR A 56 4.75 -9.65 -0.33
CA TYR A 56 6.17 -9.54 0.02
C TYR A 56 7.02 -10.51 -0.82
N GLU A 57 6.48 -11.68 -1.17
CA GLU A 57 7.18 -12.70 -1.94
C GLU A 57 7.13 -12.47 -3.46
N ILE A 58 6.07 -11.81 -3.96
CA ILE A 58 5.97 -11.48 -5.38
C ILE A 58 7.07 -10.50 -5.77
N GLU A 59 7.76 -10.78 -6.88
CA GLU A 59 8.72 -9.85 -7.48
C GLU A 59 8.02 -8.57 -7.93
N LYS A 60 8.68 -7.42 -7.82
CA LYS A 60 8.00 -6.13 -8.06
C LYS A 60 7.41 -6.05 -9.47
N GLU A 61 8.09 -6.61 -10.47
CA GLU A 61 7.66 -6.62 -11.87
C GLU A 61 6.33 -7.36 -12.07
N ASP A 62 6.05 -8.39 -11.27
CA ASP A 62 4.87 -9.24 -11.39
C ASP A 62 3.68 -8.72 -10.57
N LEU A 63 3.90 -7.71 -9.71
CA LEU A 63 2.90 -7.23 -8.75
C LEU A 63 1.66 -6.63 -9.43
N LEU A 64 1.83 -5.96 -10.56
CA LEU A 64 0.71 -5.45 -11.36
C LEU A 64 -0.04 -6.60 -12.04
N ASP A 65 0.66 -7.60 -12.56
CA ASP A 65 0.01 -8.74 -13.21
C ASP A 65 -0.85 -9.55 -12.21
N ASP A 66 -0.35 -9.77 -10.99
CA ASP A 66 -1.11 -10.41 -9.89
C ASP A 66 -2.40 -9.64 -9.57
N LEU A 67 -2.32 -8.31 -9.50
CA LEU A 67 -3.49 -7.46 -9.24
C LEU A 67 -4.50 -7.46 -10.40
N TRP A 68 -4.05 -7.63 -11.64
CA TRP A 68 -4.90 -7.52 -12.82
C TRP A 68 -5.50 -8.86 -13.27
N ALA A 69 -4.89 -10.00 -12.92
CA ALA A 69 -5.30 -11.32 -13.38
C ALA A 69 -6.80 -11.64 -13.13
N GLU A 70 -7.34 -11.19 -11.99
CA GLU A 70 -8.71 -11.53 -11.56
C GLU A 70 -9.61 -10.30 -11.30
N ASN A 71 -9.18 -9.10 -11.69
CA ASN A 71 -9.90 -7.87 -11.35
C ASN A 71 -10.25 -7.07 -12.62
N SER A 72 -11.45 -6.50 -12.65
CA SER A 72 -11.78 -5.46 -13.64
C SER A 72 -10.80 -4.30 -13.51
N GLU A 73 -10.53 -3.55 -14.58
CA GLU A 73 -9.61 -2.40 -14.57
C GLU A 73 -9.87 -1.45 -13.38
N GLN A 74 -11.14 -1.15 -13.11
CA GLN A 74 -11.52 -0.25 -12.01
C GLN A 74 -11.16 -0.85 -10.64
N LYS A 75 -11.40 -2.16 -10.45
CA LYS A 75 -11.08 -2.86 -9.21
C LYS A 75 -9.57 -3.06 -9.06
N ALA A 76 -8.85 -3.35 -10.14
CA ALA A 76 -7.41 -3.43 -10.18
C ALA A 76 -6.80 -2.08 -9.77
N MET A 77 -7.22 -0.98 -10.38
CA MET A 77 -6.78 0.39 -10.03
C MET A 77 -7.06 0.76 -8.57
N ALA A 78 -8.22 0.36 -8.03
CA ALA A 78 -8.54 0.56 -6.62
C ALA A 78 -7.60 -0.25 -5.71
N LYS A 79 -7.40 -1.54 -6.00
CA LYS A 79 -6.49 -2.42 -5.26
C LYS A 79 -5.03 -1.96 -5.36
N THR A 80 -4.57 -1.49 -6.52
CA THR A 80 -3.23 -0.90 -6.70
C THR A 80 -3.03 0.27 -5.73
N ARG A 81 -4.02 1.17 -5.62
CA ARG A 81 -3.98 2.31 -4.68
C ARG A 81 -3.95 1.87 -3.22
N MET A 82 -4.72 0.84 -2.88
CA MET A 82 -4.76 0.30 -1.53
C MET A 82 -3.43 -0.38 -1.19
N LEU A 83 -2.91 -1.20 -2.10
CA LEU A 83 -1.67 -1.95 -1.89
C LEU A 83 -0.47 -1.02 -1.80
N SER A 84 -0.40 0.03 -2.62
CA SER A 84 0.68 1.03 -2.51
C SER A 84 0.74 1.68 -1.14
N GLU A 85 -0.42 1.98 -0.54
CA GLU A 85 -0.46 2.57 0.80
C GLU A 85 -0.04 1.55 1.86
N LEU A 86 -0.52 0.32 1.78
CA LEU A 86 -0.17 -0.72 2.75
C LEU A 86 1.34 -1.06 2.73
N LEU A 87 1.92 -1.26 1.54
CA LEU A 87 3.35 -1.57 1.40
C LEU A 87 4.22 -0.44 1.94
N TYR A 88 3.86 0.82 1.65
CA TYR A 88 4.53 1.98 2.23
C TYR A 88 4.48 1.95 3.77
N ARG A 89 3.30 1.70 4.36
CA ARG A 89 3.12 1.66 5.82
C ARG A 89 3.87 0.52 6.47
N ASP A 90 3.84 -0.67 5.88
CA ASP A 90 4.61 -1.81 6.34
C ASP A 90 6.10 -1.48 6.35
N ALA A 91 6.62 -0.86 5.29
CA ALA A 91 8.01 -0.46 5.20
C ALA A 91 8.45 0.51 6.32
N LEU A 92 7.54 1.36 6.83
CA LEU A 92 7.86 2.26 7.93
C LEU A 92 8.01 1.54 9.27
N ILE A 93 7.42 0.36 9.43
CA ILE A 93 7.44 -0.40 10.68
C ILE A 93 8.39 -1.61 10.66
N LYS A 94 8.91 -2.00 9.48
CA LYS A 94 9.92 -3.07 9.39
C LYS A 94 11.27 -2.58 9.94
N LYS A 95 11.98 -3.50 10.62
CA LYS A 95 13.33 -3.25 11.13
C LYS A 95 14.41 -3.56 10.09
N ASP A 96 14.22 -4.60 9.29
CA ASP A 96 15.20 -5.06 8.29
C ASP A 96 15.26 -4.09 7.10
N VAL A 97 16.44 -3.54 6.82
CA VAL A 97 16.62 -2.52 5.77
C VAL A 97 16.33 -3.09 4.38
N SER A 98 16.73 -4.33 4.10
CA SER A 98 16.46 -4.96 2.80
C SER A 98 14.96 -5.10 2.55
N GLN A 99 14.21 -5.55 3.55
CA GLN A 99 12.76 -5.66 3.48
C GLN A 99 12.11 -4.28 3.36
N ARG A 100 12.61 -3.25 4.06
CA ARG A 100 12.11 -1.88 3.90
C ARG A 100 12.28 -1.39 2.46
N CYS A 101 13.47 -1.57 1.89
CA CYS A 101 13.76 -1.20 0.51
C CYS A 101 12.82 -1.90 -0.46
N ASP A 102 12.66 -3.22 -0.35
CA ASP A 102 11.76 -4.00 -1.22
C ASP A 102 10.32 -3.46 -1.19
N LEU A 103 9.77 -3.27 0.02
CA LEU A 103 8.42 -2.75 0.19
C LEU A 103 8.25 -1.32 -0.33
N LEU A 104 9.25 -0.46 -0.13
CA LEU A 104 9.26 0.90 -0.67
C LEU A 104 9.36 0.92 -2.20
N GLU A 105 10.17 0.06 -2.81
CA GLU A 105 10.27 -0.07 -4.26
C GLU A 105 8.95 -0.53 -4.86
N LYS A 106 8.31 -1.55 -4.28
CA LYS A 106 6.99 -2.04 -4.69
C LYS A 106 5.92 -0.97 -4.52
N SER A 107 5.91 -0.25 -3.40
CA SER A 107 5.01 0.89 -3.19
C SER A 107 5.21 1.96 -4.26
N LEU A 108 6.47 2.33 -4.55
CA LEU A 108 6.80 3.36 -5.53
C LEU A 108 6.34 2.95 -6.93
N LEU A 109 6.59 1.71 -7.35
CA LEU A 109 6.12 1.16 -8.62
C LEU A 109 4.60 1.34 -8.79
N LEU A 110 3.82 0.95 -7.79
CA LEU A 110 2.36 1.06 -7.84
C LEU A 110 1.89 2.52 -7.87
N LEU A 111 2.56 3.42 -7.14
CA LEU A 111 2.24 4.86 -7.17
C LEU A 111 2.59 5.49 -8.52
N GLU A 112 3.70 5.11 -9.15
CA GLU A 112 4.09 5.58 -10.48
C GLU A 112 3.09 5.10 -11.53
N PHE A 113 2.68 3.83 -11.47
CA PHE A 113 1.63 3.29 -12.31
C PHE A 113 0.31 4.07 -12.15
N LEU A 114 -0.12 4.32 -10.90
CA LEU A 114 -1.32 5.11 -10.63
C LEU A 114 -1.21 6.54 -11.17
N GLN A 115 -0.05 7.19 -11.06
CA GLN A 115 0.18 8.54 -11.55
C GLN A 115 0.05 8.61 -13.08
N GLN A 116 0.66 7.64 -13.79
CA GLN A 116 0.63 7.58 -15.25
C GLN A 116 -0.76 7.27 -15.80
N ASN A 117 -1.56 6.49 -15.07
CA ASN A 117 -2.88 6.04 -15.49
C ASN A 117 -4.03 6.85 -14.87
N SER A 118 -3.74 7.82 -14.00
CA SER A 118 -4.74 8.71 -13.42
C SER A 118 -5.09 9.83 -14.39
N LYS A 119 -6.40 10.11 -14.53
CA LYS A 119 -6.90 11.28 -15.26
C LYS A 119 -6.78 12.58 -14.46
N THR A 120 -6.41 12.48 -13.19
CA THR A 120 -6.32 13.59 -12.24
C THR A 120 -4.95 13.59 -11.59
N TYR A 121 -4.26 14.73 -11.70
CA TYR A 121 -3.00 14.95 -11.00
C TYR A 121 -3.22 15.07 -9.49
N SER A 122 -2.34 14.46 -8.69
CA SER A 122 -2.37 14.48 -7.23
C SER A 122 -1.03 14.94 -6.66
N TRP A 123 -1.01 16.14 -6.07
CA TRP A 123 0.19 16.69 -5.43
C TRP A 123 0.64 15.87 -4.21
N ASP A 124 -0.31 15.35 -3.44
CA ASP A 124 -0.02 14.45 -2.30
C ASP A 124 0.71 13.18 -2.75
N GLN A 125 0.27 12.61 -3.88
CA GLN A 125 0.89 11.42 -4.46
C GLN A 125 2.31 11.71 -4.96
N GLU A 126 2.52 12.86 -5.61
CA GLU A 126 3.86 13.27 -6.05
C GLU A 126 4.82 13.46 -4.87
N ASN A 127 4.39 14.14 -3.82
CA ASN A 127 5.21 14.31 -2.61
C ASN A 127 5.54 12.98 -1.95
N LYS A 128 4.57 12.06 -1.87
CA LYS A 128 4.82 10.73 -1.31
C LYS A 128 5.83 9.96 -2.13
N MET A 129 5.72 9.98 -3.46
CA MET A 129 6.72 9.35 -4.33
C MET A 129 8.10 9.99 -4.16
N ALA A 130 8.18 11.31 -4.06
CA ALA A 130 9.44 12.01 -3.81
C ALA A 130 10.06 11.60 -2.46
N TYR A 131 9.25 11.54 -1.40
CA TYR A 131 9.70 11.11 -0.09
C TYR A 131 10.19 9.65 -0.08
N ILE A 132 9.47 8.74 -0.74
CA ILE A 132 9.89 7.34 -0.88
C ILE A 132 11.24 7.24 -1.60
N ARG A 133 11.45 8.04 -2.66
CA ARG A 133 12.75 8.08 -3.36
C ARG A 133 13.88 8.55 -2.44
N THR A 134 13.65 9.57 -1.62
CA THR A 134 14.63 10.00 -0.60
C THR A 134 14.95 8.87 0.38
N LEU A 135 13.94 8.18 0.92
CA LEU A 135 14.17 7.04 1.83
C LEU A 135 15.00 5.92 1.17
N LEU A 136 14.72 5.61 -0.10
CA LEU A 136 15.46 4.59 -0.85
C LEU A 136 16.92 5.00 -1.09
N GLU A 137 17.20 6.30 -1.27
CA GLU A 137 18.57 6.80 -1.37
C GLU A 137 19.31 6.74 -0.03
N GLU A 138 18.62 6.98 1.09
CA GLU A 138 19.18 6.90 2.45
C GLU A 138 19.54 5.46 2.88
N TYR A 139 18.88 4.45 2.30
CA TYR A 139 19.12 3.04 2.62
C TYR A 139 20.19 2.37 1.74
N ARG A 140 20.76 3.10 0.76
CA ARG A 140 21.88 2.63 -0.08
C ARG A 140 23.23 2.86 0.59
#